data_AF-A0A016VIT0-F1
#
_entry.id   AF-A0A016VIT0-F1
#
_cell.length_a   1.000
_cell.length_b   1.000
_cell.length_c   1.000
_cell.angle_alpha   90.00
_cell.angle_beta   90.00
_cell.angle_gamma   90.00
#
_symmetry.space_group_name_H-M   'P 1'
#
loop_
_entity.id
_entity.type
_entity.pdbx_description
1 polymer ?
#
loop_
_entity_poly.entity_id
_entity_poly.type
_entity_poly.pdbx_seq_one_letter_code
_entity_poly.pdbx_strand_id
1 'polypeptide(L)'
;MESFYTLRVDLVALPDFSAGAMENWGLITFREGLLLASGLPVPEETSSQLSIIAHELSHQWFGNMVTMKDWGEVWLNEGFANFFETAVFLNKNDGDLHRSLHAEISFDNALENDCFATSRPLSSVIDTPSEIFESFDSITYDKGGAIIDMTAKIMGRQKFRKGLNHYIRKFSLRNTQGDDWWRSIDESLEEDKEHRDGGPDGGVLKMWYFGSQWTKQMGFPLVTLETVNSTTIKIGQQRFLKGSYALELQKYRFPSYRYKWDVPLFCQEGRQDLGMKWLKRGRNTNKVGVMPLLMG
;
A
#
# COMPACT_ATOMS: atom_id res chain seq x y z
N MET A 1 -31.54 -0.53 -4.42
CA MET A 1 -31.34 0.78 -5.08
C MET A 1 -30.87 0.49 -6.49
N GLU A 2 -31.50 1.19 -7.40
CA GLU A 2 -31.56 0.96 -8.84
C GLU A 2 -30.20 1.04 -9.54
N SER A 3 -29.90 0.04 -10.37
CA SER A 3 -28.80 0.07 -11.33
C SER A 3 -29.23 0.87 -12.56
N PHE A 4 -28.98 2.17 -12.59
CA PHE A 4 -29.25 2.99 -13.77
C PHE A 4 -28.11 3.96 -14.10
N TYR A 5 -26.90 3.42 -14.23
CA TYR A 5 -25.90 3.89 -15.20
C TYR A 5 -24.98 2.69 -15.49
N THR A 6 -25.14 2.03 -16.65
CA THR A 6 -24.02 1.26 -17.19
C THR A 6 -22.98 2.29 -17.61
N LEU A 7 -21.99 2.52 -16.75
CA LEU A 7 -20.82 3.31 -17.09
C LEU A 7 -20.18 2.64 -18.32
N ARG A 8 -20.29 3.29 -19.46
CA ARG A 8 -19.48 2.95 -20.62
C ARG A 8 -18.08 3.48 -20.36
N VAL A 9 -17.08 2.64 -20.60
CA VAL A 9 -15.67 3.02 -20.49
C VAL A 9 -15.06 2.82 -21.87
N ASP A 10 -14.67 3.93 -22.50
CA ASP A 10 -13.93 3.92 -23.75
C ASP A 10 -12.42 4.02 -23.45
N LEU A 11 -11.60 3.24 -24.14
CA LEU A 11 -10.14 3.24 -24.03
C LEU A 11 -9.57 3.74 -25.36
N VAL A 12 -8.79 4.82 -25.34
CA VAL A 12 -8.30 5.50 -26.55
C VAL A 12 -6.79 5.53 -26.57
N ALA A 13 -6.21 5.03 -27.66
CA ALA A 13 -4.78 5.15 -27.95
C ALA A 13 -4.51 6.52 -28.60
N LEU A 14 -3.57 7.28 -28.02
CA LEU A 14 -3.11 8.57 -28.49
C LEU A 14 -1.64 8.46 -28.95
N PRO A 15 -1.30 8.96 -30.16
CA PRO A 15 0.06 8.84 -30.70
C PRO A 15 1.08 9.64 -29.88
N ASP A 16 0.73 10.87 -29.48
CA ASP A 16 1.62 11.77 -28.73
C ASP A 16 1.02 12.06 -27.33
N PHE A 17 1.39 11.24 -26.34
CA PHE A 17 0.87 11.37 -24.98
C PHE A 17 1.99 11.32 -23.91
N SER A 18 2.09 12.38 -23.10
CA SER A 18 3.21 12.61 -22.18
C SER A 18 3.18 11.74 -20.92
N ALA A 19 2.01 11.56 -20.29
CA ALA A 19 1.87 10.91 -18.98
C ALA A 19 1.93 9.36 -19.02
N GLY A 20 1.76 8.75 -20.19
CA GLY A 20 1.64 7.30 -20.34
C GLY A 20 0.18 6.87 -20.46
N ALA A 21 -0.62 7.08 -19.41
CA ALA A 21 -2.08 6.96 -19.44
C ALA A 21 -2.75 8.02 -18.54
N MET A 22 -4.08 8.17 -18.64
CA MET A 22 -4.87 9.09 -17.82
C MET A 22 -6.32 8.62 -17.73
N GLU A 23 -6.84 8.63 -16.52
CA GLU A 23 -7.99 7.88 -16.06
C GLU A 23 -9.36 8.53 -16.33
N ASN A 24 -9.44 9.52 -17.22
CA ASN A 24 -10.61 10.38 -17.37
C ASN A 24 -11.91 9.56 -17.38
N TRP A 25 -12.86 9.93 -16.51
CA TRP A 25 -13.99 9.06 -16.17
C TRP A 25 -14.86 8.73 -17.39
N GLY A 26 -14.81 7.47 -17.83
CA GLY A 26 -15.53 6.98 -19.01
C GLY A 26 -14.78 7.11 -20.34
N LEU A 27 -13.63 7.80 -20.38
CA LEU A 27 -12.79 7.97 -21.57
C LEU A 27 -11.29 7.92 -21.19
N ILE A 28 -10.78 6.73 -20.94
CA ILE A 28 -9.39 6.53 -20.53
C ILE A 28 -8.48 6.68 -21.75
N THR A 29 -7.42 7.48 -21.61
CA THR A 29 -6.45 7.73 -22.70
C THR A 29 -5.12 7.06 -22.39
N PHE A 30 -4.50 6.46 -23.39
CA PHE A 30 -3.22 5.76 -23.30
C PHE A 30 -2.28 6.23 -24.41
N ARG A 31 -0.97 6.23 -24.17
CA ARG A 31 0.02 6.21 -25.26
C ARG A 31 -0.13 4.92 -26.06
N GLU A 32 -0.01 4.99 -27.39
CA GLU A 32 -0.25 3.83 -28.28
C GLU A 32 0.42 2.53 -27.82
N GLY A 33 1.71 2.56 -27.48
CA GLY A 33 2.46 1.36 -27.04
C GLY A 33 2.01 0.75 -25.71
N LEU A 34 1.22 1.48 -24.91
CA LEU A 34 0.67 1.03 -23.63
C LEU A 34 -0.74 0.44 -23.74
N LEU A 35 -1.41 0.59 -24.89
CA LEU A 35 -2.73 0.00 -25.14
C LEU A 35 -2.72 -1.00 -26.30
N LEU A 36 -2.00 -0.70 -27.37
CA LEU A 36 -1.94 -1.53 -28.57
C LEU A 36 -0.82 -2.56 -28.44
N ALA A 37 -1.14 -3.83 -28.71
CA ALA A 37 -0.15 -4.91 -28.80
C ALA A 37 0.12 -5.24 -30.27
N SER A 38 1.39 -5.43 -30.63
CA SER A 38 1.79 -5.96 -31.94
C SER A 38 1.99 -7.47 -31.88
N GLY A 39 1.32 -8.24 -32.74
CA GLY A 39 1.49 -9.69 -32.82
C GLY A 39 0.49 -10.51 -31.98
N LEU A 40 0.75 -11.81 -31.82
CA LEU A 40 -0.08 -12.71 -31.02
C LEU A 40 0.22 -12.54 -29.52
N PRO A 41 -0.78 -12.71 -28.63
CA PRO A 41 -0.56 -12.64 -27.18
C PRO A 41 0.50 -13.66 -26.74
N VAL A 42 1.53 -13.20 -26.03
CA VAL A 42 2.53 -14.10 -25.43
C VAL A 42 2.00 -14.54 -24.05
N PRO A 43 1.85 -15.86 -23.77
CA PRO A 43 1.16 -16.33 -22.57
C PRO A 43 1.84 -16.06 -21.23
N GLU A 44 3.16 -15.83 -21.20
CA GLU A 44 3.96 -15.75 -19.96
C GLU A 44 4.14 -14.32 -19.43
N GLU A 45 3.87 -13.31 -20.23
CA GLU A 45 3.89 -11.93 -19.76
C GLU A 45 2.44 -11.49 -19.52
N THR A 46 2.09 -11.24 -18.25
CA THR A 46 1.06 -10.25 -17.98
C THR A 46 1.61 -8.96 -18.56
N SER A 47 1.22 -8.66 -19.81
CA SER A 47 1.91 -7.65 -20.59
C SER A 47 1.81 -6.30 -19.87
N SER A 48 2.83 -5.45 -20.01
CA SER A 48 2.80 -4.10 -19.42
C SER A 48 1.53 -3.32 -19.78
N GLN A 49 0.89 -3.65 -20.92
CA GLN A 49 -0.43 -3.14 -21.31
C GLN A 49 -1.57 -3.62 -20.38
N LEU A 50 -1.62 -4.91 -20.00
CA LEU A 50 -2.63 -5.40 -19.06
C LEU A 50 -2.48 -4.75 -17.67
N SER A 51 -1.23 -4.57 -17.23
CA SER A 51 -0.86 -3.88 -15.99
C SER A 51 -1.43 -2.45 -15.97
N ILE A 52 -1.07 -1.65 -16.97
CA ILE A 52 -1.54 -0.26 -17.04
C ILE A 52 -3.05 -0.16 -17.30
N ILE A 53 -3.65 -1.07 -18.08
CA ILE A 53 -5.12 -1.10 -18.21
C ILE A 53 -5.79 -1.37 -16.86
N ALA A 54 -5.25 -2.28 -16.05
CA ALA A 54 -5.76 -2.55 -14.70
C ALA A 54 -5.58 -1.33 -13.77
N HIS A 55 -4.46 -0.60 -13.89
CA HIS A 55 -4.20 0.66 -13.21
C HIS A 55 -5.32 1.68 -13.51
N GLU A 56 -5.53 2.00 -14.78
CA GLU A 56 -6.51 3.00 -15.21
C GLU A 56 -7.97 2.61 -14.96
N LEU A 57 -8.28 1.31 -15.06
CA LEU A 57 -9.60 0.80 -14.70
C LEU A 57 -9.85 0.89 -13.19
N SER A 58 -8.81 0.75 -12.36
CA SER A 58 -8.93 0.89 -10.91
C SER A 58 -9.30 2.32 -10.52
N HIS A 59 -8.79 3.31 -11.27
CA HIS A 59 -9.13 4.70 -11.05
C HIS A 59 -10.62 5.04 -11.23
N GLN A 60 -11.37 4.20 -11.95
CA GLN A 60 -12.83 4.37 -12.07
C GLN A 60 -13.52 4.29 -10.69
N TRP A 61 -12.89 3.64 -9.70
CA TRP A 61 -13.27 3.68 -8.29
C TRP A 61 -12.38 4.60 -7.46
N PHE A 62 -11.05 4.49 -7.59
CA PHE A 62 -10.06 5.22 -6.76
C PHE A 62 -9.48 6.41 -7.51
N GLY A 63 -10.08 7.58 -7.32
CA GLY A 63 -9.73 8.81 -8.03
C GLY A 63 -10.96 9.44 -8.67
N ASN A 64 -11.73 8.65 -9.42
CA ASN A 64 -12.96 9.15 -10.05
C ASN A 64 -14.17 9.09 -9.10
N MET A 65 -14.55 7.88 -8.64
CA MET A 65 -15.72 7.73 -7.77
C MET A 65 -15.46 8.18 -6.34
N VAL A 66 -14.29 7.88 -5.79
CA VAL A 66 -13.83 8.40 -4.51
C VAL A 66 -12.51 9.12 -4.77
N THR A 67 -12.54 10.44 -4.70
CA THR A 67 -11.38 11.29 -5.03
C THR A 67 -10.65 11.69 -3.75
N MET A 68 -9.33 11.77 -3.75
CA MET A 68 -8.62 12.42 -2.65
C MET A 68 -9.11 13.87 -2.43
N LYS A 69 -9.02 14.35 -1.20
CA LYS A 69 -9.47 15.68 -0.79
C LYS A 69 -8.54 16.79 -1.26
N ASP A 70 -7.25 16.50 -1.31
CA ASP A 70 -6.21 17.38 -1.82
C ASP A 70 -5.02 16.52 -2.30
N TRP A 71 -4.10 17.16 -3.02
CA TRP A 71 -2.93 16.51 -3.62
C TRP A 71 -1.97 15.91 -2.60
N GLY A 72 -2.04 16.31 -1.33
CA GLY A 72 -1.27 15.69 -0.26
C GLY A 72 -1.66 14.22 0.00
N GLU A 73 -2.83 13.81 -0.46
CA GLU A 73 -3.39 12.47 -0.31
C GLU A 73 -3.50 11.73 -1.66
N VAL A 74 -2.75 12.15 -2.69
CA VAL A 74 -2.78 11.58 -4.05
C VAL A 74 -2.53 10.06 -4.10
N TRP A 75 -1.83 9.51 -3.10
CA TRP A 75 -1.64 8.06 -2.93
C TRP A 75 -2.95 7.28 -2.77
N LEU A 76 -4.05 7.91 -2.34
CA LEU A 76 -5.38 7.27 -2.29
C LEU A 76 -5.91 6.93 -3.70
N ASN A 77 -5.41 7.60 -4.73
CA ASN A 77 -5.72 7.28 -6.11
C ASN A 77 -4.65 6.31 -6.63
N GLU A 78 -3.41 6.81 -6.72
CA GLU A 78 -2.30 6.15 -7.41
C GLU A 78 -1.79 4.90 -6.70
N GLY A 79 -1.74 4.91 -5.36
CA GLY A 79 -1.33 3.75 -4.58
C GLY A 79 -2.32 2.60 -4.70
N PHE A 80 -3.62 2.89 -4.73
CA PHE A 80 -4.64 1.87 -4.99
C PHE A 80 -4.58 1.36 -6.42
N ALA A 81 -4.41 2.25 -7.40
CA ALA A 81 -4.24 1.85 -8.80
C ALA A 81 -3.00 0.96 -8.98
N ASN A 82 -1.85 1.31 -8.39
CA ASN A 82 -0.64 0.49 -8.38
C ASN A 82 -0.83 -0.87 -7.64
N PHE A 83 -1.59 -0.90 -6.55
CA PHE A 83 -1.94 -2.15 -5.86
C PHE A 83 -2.72 -3.11 -6.78
N PHE A 84 -3.68 -2.62 -7.54
CA PHE A 84 -4.46 -3.46 -8.47
C PHE A 84 -3.71 -3.77 -9.77
N GLU A 85 -2.84 -2.87 -10.20
CA GLU A 85 -1.91 -3.06 -11.33
C GLU A 85 -0.97 -4.24 -11.08
N THR A 86 -0.32 -4.26 -9.91
CA THR A 86 0.65 -5.29 -9.54
C THR A 86 0.00 -6.63 -9.19
N ALA A 87 -1.31 -6.65 -8.93
CA ALA A 87 -2.08 -7.85 -8.67
C ALA A 87 -2.38 -8.61 -9.97
N VAL A 88 -1.90 -9.85 -10.06
CA VAL A 88 -2.13 -10.69 -11.23
C VAL A 88 -3.40 -11.50 -11.09
N PHE A 89 -4.24 -11.40 -12.10
CA PHE A 89 -5.38 -12.28 -12.34
C PHE A 89 -4.89 -13.61 -12.96
N LEU A 90 -3.99 -14.35 -12.29
CA LEU A 90 -3.37 -15.53 -12.91
C LEU A 90 -4.29 -16.72 -13.10
N ASN A 91 -5.46 -16.78 -12.46
CA ASN A 91 -6.43 -17.83 -12.76
C ASN A 91 -7.85 -17.41 -12.41
N LYS A 92 -8.74 -17.45 -13.41
CA LYS A 92 -10.20 -17.25 -13.23
C LYS A 92 -10.83 -18.24 -12.22
N ASN A 93 -10.12 -19.33 -11.89
CA ASN A 93 -10.67 -20.45 -11.12
C ASN A 93 -10.27 -20.49 -9.63
N ASP A 94 -9.18 -19.83 -9.21
CA ASP A 94 -8.79 -19.83 -7.77
C ASP A 94 -9.30 -18.56 -7.06
N GLY A 95 -9.57 -17.50 -7.83
CA GLY A 95 -10.03 -16.22 -7.30
C GLY A 95 -8.98 -15.46 -6.49
N ASP A 96 -7.78 -16.00 -6.31
CA ASP A 96 -6.72 -15.38 -5.55
C ASP A 96 -5.91 -14.39 -6.40
N LEU A 97 -5.51 -13.29 -5.75
CA LEU A 97 -4.62 -12.29 -6.33
C LEU A 97 -3.20 -12.81 -6.15
N HIS A 98 -2.58 -13.24 -7.25
CA HIS A 98 -1.15 -13.58 -7.24
C HIS A 98 -0.34 -12.32 -7.46
N ARG A 99 0.90 -12.27 -6.96
CA ARG A 99 1.77 -11.12 -7.21
C ARG A 99 2.58 -11.32 -8.48
N SER A 100 2.68 -10.25 -9.26
CA SER A 100 3.57 -10.21 -10.41
C SER A 100 4.99 -9.98 -9.94
N LEU A 101 5.95 -10.27 -10.82
CA LEU A 101 7.30 -9.72 -10.71
C LEU A 101 7.29 -8.18 -10.58
N HIS A 102 6.31 -7.51 -11.18
CA HIS A 102 6.14 -6.05 -11.08
C HIS A 102 5.91 -5.59 -9.62
N ALA A 103 5.20 -6.38 -8.81
CA ALA A 103 5.00 -6.09 -7.38
C ALA A 103 6.34 -6.06 -6.59
N GLU A 104 7.26 -6.97 -6.92
CA GLU A 104 8.59 -7.03 -6.28
C GLU A 104 9.44 -5.83 -6.70
N ILE A 105 9.44 -5.49 -7.99
CA ILE A 105 10.15 -4.32 -8.52
C ILE A 105 9.63 -3.02 -7.90
N SER A 106 8.31 -2.82 -7.84
CA SER A 106 7.72 -1.66 -7.15
C SER A 106 8.15 -1.61 -5.69
N PHE A 107 8.10 -2.73 -4.97
CA PHE A 107 8.52 -2.75 -3.57
C PHE A 107 10.00 -2.33 -3.38
N ASP A 108 10.91 -2.85 -4.21
CA ASP A 108 12.32 -2.47 -4.17
C ASP A 108 12.53 -0.97 -4.49
N ASN A 109 11.84 -0.45 -5.52
CA ASN A 109 11.86 0.98 -5.86
C ASN A 109 11.37 1.86 -4.71
N ALA A 110 10.32 1.44 -4.00
CA ALA A 110 9.82 2.14 -2.82
C ALA A 110 10.90 2.22 -1.73
N LEU A 111 11.58 1.11 -1.44
CA LEU A 111 12.66 1.08 -0.43
C LEU A 111 13.85 1.95 -0.85
N GLU A 112 14.24 1.92 -2.11
CA GLU A 112 15.36 2.71 -2.61
C GLU A 112 15.11 4.22 -2.51
N ASN A 113 13.91 4.68 -2.86
CA ASN A 113 13.58 6.10 -2.83
C ASN A 113 13.23 6.61 -1.43
N ASP A 114 12.65 5.76 -0.57
CA ASP A 114 12.21 6.15 0.77
C ASP A 114 13.33 6.10 1.83
N CYS A 115 14.52 5.59 1.48
CA CYS A 115 15.65 5.47 2.39
C CYS A 115 16.47 6.75 2.58
N PHE A 116 16.10 7.88 1.96
CA PHE A 116 16.85 9.14 2.06
C PHE A 116 16.13 10.19 2.94
N ALA A 117 16.89 11.16 3.47
CA ALA A 117 16.34 12.27 4.25
C ALA A 117 15.46 13.23 3.41
N THR A 118 15.62 13.19 2.08
CA THR A 118 14.84 13.93 1.08
C THR A 118 13.52 13.26 0.71
N SER A 119 13.21 12.08 1.26
CA SER A 119 11.89 11.46 1.10
C SER A 119 10.77 12.33 1.70
N ARG A 120 9.53 11.88 1.56
CA ARG A 120 8.33 12.51 2.13
C ARG A 120 7.36 11.45 2.68
N PRO A 121 6.49 11.82 3.63
CA PRO A 121 5.38 10.98 4.03
C PRO A 121 4.44 10.70 2.86
N LEU A 122 3.72 9.57 2.92
CA LEU A 122 2.74 9.21 1.89
C LEU A 122 1.56 10.21 1.88
N SER A 123 1.04 10.53 3.07
CA SER A 123 0.14 11.68 3.30
C SER A 123 1.00 12.91 3.59
N SER A 124 1.29 13.70 2.55
CA SER A 124 2.22 14.84 2.59
C SER A 124 1.54 16.20 2.63
N VAL A 125 2.29 17.24 3.01
CA VAL A 125 1.84 18.63 2.91
C VAL A 125 2.36 19.21 1.60
N ILE A 126 1.44 19.69 0.76
CA ILE A 126 1.71 20.31 -0.54
C ILE A 126 1.46 21.81 -0.43
N ASP A 127 2.52 22.60 -0.55
CA ASP A 127 2.52 24.05 -0.37
C ASP A 127 2.51 24.82 -1.69
N THR A 128 2.95 24.19 -2.79
CA THR A 128 3.07 24.84 -4.11
C THR A 128 2.57 23.97 -5.26
N PRO A 129 2.19 24.56 -6.42
CA PRO A 129 1.83 23.78 -7.60
C PRO A 129 2.94 22.85 -8.12
N SER A 130 4.21 23.24 -7.99
CA SER A 130 5.34 22.38 -8.39
C SER A 130 5.41 21.12 -7.52
N GLU A 131 5.15 21.25 -6.22
CA GLU A 131 5.09 20.10 -5.31
C GLU A 131 3.96 19.13 -5.65
N ILE A 132 2.87 19.59 -6.31
CA ILE A 132 1.84 18.68 -6.83
C ILE A 132 2.45 17.73 -7.86
N PHE A 133 3.15 18.25 -8.86
CA PHE A 133 3.78 17.41 -9.88
C PHE A 133 4.88 16.51 -9.32
N GLU A 134 5.66 17.01 -8.35
CA GLU A 134 6.68 16.22 -7.65
C GLU A 134 6.08 15.10 -6.80
N SER A 135 4.82 15.22 -6.37
CA SER A 135 4.12 14.17 -5.60
C SER A 135 3.70 12.96 -6.44
N PHE A 136 3.76 13.03 -7.77
CA PHE A 136 3.59 11.88 -8.66
C PHE A 136 4.93 11.14 -8.80
N ASP A 137 5.41 10.58 -7.68
CA ASP A 137 6.70 9.90 -7.54
C ASP A 137 6.54 8.45 -7.04
N SER A 138 7.64 7.68 -6.95
CA SER A 138 7.62 6.31 -6.43
C SER A 138 7.12 6.17 -4.98
N ILE A 139 7.11 7.25 -4.19
CA ILE A 139 6.50 7.22 -2.86
C ILE A 139 4.98 7.11 -2.98
N THR A 140 4.36 7.92 -3.85
CA THR A 140 2.91 7.86 -4.08
C THR A 140 2.46 6.52 -4.66
N TYR A 141 3.15 6.05 -5.71
CA TYR A 141 2.79 4.83 -6.43
C TYR A 141 3.24 3.58 -5.68
N ASP A 142 4.56 3.36 -5.62
CA ASP A 142 5.13 2.09 -5.18
C ASP A 142 4.98 1.88 -3.67
N LYS A 143 5.34 2.88 -2.84
CA LYS A 143 5.13 2.78 -1.38
C LYS A 143 3.64 2.75 -1.05
N GLY A 144 2.81 3.53 -1.74
CA GLY A 144 1.36 3.49 -1.59
C GLY A 144 0.79 2.10 -1.82
N GLY A 145 1.11 1.49 -2.95
CA GLY A 145 0.75 0.12 -3.30
C GLY A 145 1.24 -0.90 -2.27
N ALA A 146 2.51 -0.81 -1.85
CA ALA A 146 3.09 -1.70 -0.85
C ALA A 146 2.41 -1.63 0.53
N ILE A 147 1.99 -0.45 0.98
CA ILE A 147 1.28 -0.28 2.26
C ILE A 147 -0.16 -0.82 2.18
N ILE A 148 -0.85 -0.62 1.07
CA ILE A 148 -2.18 -1.18 0.82
C ILE A 148 -2.09 -2.71 0.76
N ASP A 149 -1.06 -3.23 0.11
CA ASP A 149 -0.78 -4.64 -0.01
C ASP A 149 -0.45 -5.30 1.35
N MET A 150 0.40 -4.66 2.15
CA MET A 150 0.66 -5.07 3.54
C MET A 150 -0.64 -5.08 4.35
N THR A 151 -1.50 -4.07 4.16
CA THR A 151 -2.81 -4.01 4.81
C THR A 151 -3.70 -5.19 4.42
N ALA A 152 -3.78 -5.51 3.12
CA ALA A 152 -4.54 -6.63 2.62
C ALA A 152 -4.06 -7.97 3.20
N LYS A 153 -2.73 -8.15 3.34
CA LYS A 153 -2.11 -9.32 3.98
C LYS A 153 -2.46 -9.45 5.47
N ILE A 154 -2.36 -8.37 6.24
CA ILE A 154 -2.69 -8.38 7.68
C ILE A 154 -4.16 -8.74 7.91
N MET A 155 -5.04 -8.18 7.10
CA MET A 155 -6.49 -8.34 7.26
C MET A 155 -7.02 -9.66 6.70
N GLY A 156 -6.36 -10.20 5.69
CA GLY A 156 -6.91 -11.24 4.83
C GLY A 156 -7.95 -10.71 3.86
N ARG A 157 -8.14 -11.45 2.76
CA ARG A 157 -8.92 -11.05 1.58
C ARG A 157 -10.35 -10.62 1.89
N GLN A 158 -11.06 -11.38 2.72
CA GLN A 158 -12.48 -11.12 3.01
C GLN A 158 -12.68 -9.80 3.77
N LYS A 159 -11.90 -9.58 4.83
CA LYS A 159 -11.97 -8.36 5.66
C LYS A 159 -11.50 -7.15 4.88
N PHE A 160 -10.41 -7.26 4.13
CA PHE A 160 -9.93 -6.19 3.25
C PHE A 160 -10.98 -5.79 2.20
N ARG A 161 -11.57 -6.76 1.50
CA ARG A 161 -12.65 -6.50 0.53
C ARG A 161 -13.88 -5.89 1.19
N LYS A 162 -14.23 -6.28 2.42
CA LYS A 162 -15.34 -5.68 3.17
C LYS A 162 -15.06 -4.20 3.46
N GLY A 163 -13.86 -3.87 3.94
CA GLY A 163 -13.41 -2.50 4.18
C GLY A 163 -13.40 -1.65 2.90
N LEU A 164 -12.90 -2.21 1.80
CA LEU A 164 -12.89 -1.56 0.49
C LEU A 164 -14.30 -1.20 0.00
N ASN A 165 -15.23 -2.16 0.06
CA ASN A 165 -16.61 -1.93 -0.34
C ASN A 165 -17.32 -0.91 0.57
N HIS A 166 -17.04 -0.93 1.87
CA HIS A 166 -17.58 0.05 2.81
C HIS A 166 -17.07 1.46 2.49
N TYR A 167 -15.76 1.62 2.28
CA TYR A 167 -15.13 2.88 1.89
C TYR A 167 -15.73 3.45 0.60
N ILE A 168 -15.76 2.67 -0.49
CA ILE A 168 -16.31 3.10 -1.78
C ILE A 168 -17.78 3.53 -1.65
N ARG A 169 -18.61 2.75 -0.95
CA ARG A 169 -20.04 3.08 -0.78
C ARG A 169 -20.24 4.34 0.05
N LYS A 170 -19.47 4.50 1.14
CA LYS A 170 -19.59 5.63 2.07
C LYS A 170 -19.18 6.95 1.42
N PHE A 171 -18.18 6.91 0.56
CA PHE A 171 -17.56 8.11 -0.04
C PHE A 171 -17.77 8.23 -1.55
N SER A 172 -18.68 7.44 -2.12
CA SER A 172 -19.05 7.55 -3.55
C SER A 172 -19.47 8.98 -3.89
N LEU A 173 -18.88 9.54 -4.93
CA LEU A 173 -19.04 10.92 -5.42
C LEU A 173 -18.62 11.98 -4.39
N ARG A 174 -17.66 11.64 -3.52
CA ARG A 174 -17.14 12.52 -2.46
C ARG A 174 -15.63 12.44 -2.37
N ASN A 175 -15.08 13.39 -1.63
CA ASN A 175 -13.66 13.45 -1.34
C ASN A 175 -13.29 12.81 -0.01
N THR A 176 -12.06 12.28 0.08
CA THR A 176 -11.53 11.62 1.29
C THR A 176 -10.07 11.97 1.57
N GLN A 177 -9.65 11.79 2.82
CA GLN A 177 -8.24 11.84 3.23
C GLN A 177 -7.81 10.49 3.81
N GLY A 178 -6.50 10.29 4.06
CA GLY A 178 -5.97 8.99 4.46
C GLY A 178 -6.66 8.40 5.70
N ASP A 179 -6.99 9.26 6.67
CA ASP A 179 -7.71 8.86 7.89
C ASP A 179 -9.12 8.28 7.60
N ASP A 180 -9.80 8.74 6.54
CA ASP A 180 -11.13 8.24 6.17
C ASP A 180 -11.05 6.80 5.67
N TRP A 181 -10.05 6.47 4.86
CA TRP A 181 -9.79 5.10 4.42
C TRP A 181 -9.57 4.16 5.62
N TRP A 182 -8.65 4.53 6.50
CA TRP A 182 -8.32 3.69 7.64
C TRP A 182 -9.49 3.50 8.61
N ARG A 183 -10.27 4.56 8.87
CA ARG A 183 -11.49 4.46 9.67
C ARG A 183 -12.57 3.64 9.00
N SER A 184 -12.72 3.72 7.68
CA SER A 184 -13.66 2.87 6.95
C SER A 184 -13.34 1.39 7.10
N ILE A 185 -12.06 1.01 7.19
CA ILE A 185 -11.71 -0.36 7.54
C ILE A 185 -12.22 -0.71 8.95
N ASP A 186 -11.88 0.10 9.95
CA ASP A 186 -12.27 -0.16 11.35
C ASP A 186 -13.79 -0.29 11.50
N GLU A 187 -14.54 0.66 10.93
CA GLU A 187 -16.01 0.67 10.92
C GLU A 187 -16.59 -0.59 10.28
N SER A 188 -15.99 -1.06 9.18
CA SER A 188 -16.49 -2.25 8.47
C SER A 188 -16.32 -3.55 9.27
N LEU A 189 -15.50 -3.52 10.33
CA LEU A 189 -15.14 -4.68 11.14
C LEU A 189 -15.64 -4.60 12.59
N GLU A 190 -16.38 -3.57 12.99
CA GLU A 190 -16.88 -3.41 14.37
C GLU A 190 -17.67 -4.62 14.89
N GLU A 191 -18.47 -5.24 14.01
CA GLU A 191 -19.30 -6.41 14.33
C GLU A 191 -18.56 -7.74 14.17
N ASP A 192 -17.35 -7.74 13.60
CA ASP A 192 -16.55 -8.94 13.37
C ASP A 192 -15.85 -9.37 14.67
N LYS A 193 -16.40 -10.41 15.30
CA LYS A 193 -15.87 -10.95 16.57
C LYS A 193 -14.47 -11.54 16.41
N GLU A 194 -14.10 -12.03 15.22
CA GLU A 194 -12.76 -12.58 14.94
C GLU A 194 -11.72 -11.48 14.68
N HIS A 195 -12.13 -10.22 14.54
CA HIS A 195 -11.22 -9.07 14.42
C HIS A 195 -10.77 -8.51 15.78
N ARG A 196 -11.26 -9.08 16.89
CA ARG A 196 -11.07 -8.50 18.23
C ARG A 196 -9.69 -8.75 18.84
N ASP A 197 -9.00 -9.80 18.40
CA ASP A 197 -7.70 -10.21 18.92
C ASP A 197 -6.70 -10.29 17.76
N GLY A 198 -5.94 -9.21 17.54
CA GLY A 198 -5.01 -9.18 16.41
C GLY A 198 -4.14 -7.94 16.30
N GLY A 199 -4.28 -6.97 17.20
CA GLY A 199 -3.46 -5.77 17.25
C GLY A 199 -2.13 -5.99 17.99
N PRO A 200 -1.18 -5.04 17.87
CA PRO A 200 0.13 -5.09 18.53
C PRO A 200 0.09 -5.23 20.05
N ASP A 201 -1.03 -4.86 20.67
CA ASP A 201 -1.25 -4.86 22.11
C ASP A 201 -2.05 -6.07 22.61
N GLY A 202 -2.33 -7.03 21.73
CA GLY A 202 -3.19 -8.18 22.00
C GLY A 202 -4.68 -7.86 22.02
N GLY A 203 -5.07 -6.59 21.78
CA GLY A 203 -6.47 -6.19 21.58
C GLY A 203 -6.82 -5.98 20.11
N VAL A 204 -7.89 -5.20 19.87
CA VAL A 204 -8.37 -4.86 18.52
C VAL A 204 -7.29 -4.10 17.75
N LEU A 205 -6.99 -4.53 16.53
CA LEU A 205 -6.15 -3.77 15.60
C LEU A 205 -6.92 -2.53 15.13
N LYS A 206 -6.46 -1.34 15.53
CA LYS A 206 -7.04 -0.06 15.07
C LYS A 206 -6.32 0.39 13.80
N MET A 207 -6.92 0.18 12.64
CA MET A 207 -6.33 0.50 11.34
C MET A 207 -6.07 1.99 11.18
N TRP A 208 -6.90 2.89 11.73
CA TRP A 208 -6.60 4.33 11.75
C TRP A 208 -5.28 4.64 12.46
N TYR A 209 -4.96 3.92 13.53
CA TYR A 209 -3.75 4.13 14.29
C TYR A 209 -2.54 3.44 13.66
N PHE A 210 -2.72 2.22 13.15
CA PHE A 210 -1.69 1.48 12.42
C PHE A 210 -1.31 2.21 11.13
N GLY A 211 -2.29 2.47 10.26
CA GLY A 211 -2.09 3.10 8.96
C GLY A 211 -1.48 4.49 9.06
N SER A 212 -1.89 5.30 10.04
CA SER A 212 -1.31 6.61 10.26
C SER A 212 0.20 6.57 10.58
N GLN A 213 0.73 5.47 11.13
CA GLN A 213 2.18 5.31 11.33
C GLN A 213 2.91 5.08 10.02
N TRP A 214 2.26 4.45 9.04
CA TRP A 214 2.85 4.14 7.75
C TRP A 214 2.67 5.25 6.72
N THR A 215 1.63 6.09 6.87
CA THR A 215 1.33 7.15 5.91
C THR A 215 1.80 8.54 6.33
N LYS A 216 1.77 8.89 7.63
CA LYS A 216 2.07 10.26 8.11
C LYS A 216 3.52 10.51 8.50
N GLN A 217 4.41 9.54 8.28
CA GLN A 217 5.86 9.72 8.40
C GLN A 217 6.55 9.04 7.22
N MET A 218 7.67 9.62 6.79
CA MET A 218 8.50 9.06 5.73
C MET A 218 9.41 7.94 6.24
N GLY A 219 10.05 7.24 5.30
CA GLY A 219 10.92 6.12 5.59
C GLY A 219 10.16 4.87 6.02
N PHE A 220 10.96 3.85 6.33
CA PHE A 220 10.53 2.53 6.75
C PHE A 220 11.48 1.97 7.82
N PRO A 221 11.05 0.96 8.60
CA PRO A 221 11.89 0.35 9.61
C PRO A 221 12.90 -0.64 9.02
N LEU A 222 14.17 -0.53 9.42
CA LEU A 222 15.10 -1.65 9.48
C LEU A 222 14.78 -2.46 10.72
N VAL A 223 14.35 -3.72 10.53
CA VAL A 223 14.17 -4.68 11.61
C VAL A 223 15.46 -5.49 11.77
N THR A 224 16.02 -5.52 12.98
CA THR A 224 17.23 -6.29 13.30
C THR A 224 16.89 -7.48 14.18
N LEU A 225 17.49 -8.62 13.86
CA LEU A 225 17.39 -9.87 14.63
C LEU A 225 18.77 -10.20 15.19
N GLU A 226 18.86 -10.37 16.51
CA GLU A 226 20.08 -10.73 17.21
C GLU A 226 19.84 -12.02 18.01
N THR A 227 20.52 -13.10 17.62
CA THR A 227 20.45 -14.36 18.35
C THR A 227 21.18 -14.22 19.68
N VAL A 228 20.45 -14.31 20.79
CA VAL A 228 21.03 -14.27 22.15
C VAL A 228 21.49 -15.66 22.57
N ASN A 229 20.73 -16.70 22.22
CA ASN A 229 21.07 -18.11 22.43
C ASN A 229 20.23 -19.01 21.49
N SER A 230 20.35 -20.33 21.63
CA SER A 230 19.69 -21.33 20.77
C SER A 230 18.14 -21.28 20.75
N THR A 231 17.50 -20.56 21.67
CA THR A 231 16.03 -20.47 21.75
C THR A 231 15.53 -19.02 21.86
N THR A 232 16.42 -18.05 21.76
CA THR A 232 16.11 -16.65 22.07
C THR A 232 16.69 -15.71 21.02
N ILE A 233 15.80 -14.95 20.38
CA ILE A 233 16.15 -13.86 19.46
C ILE A 233 15.66 -12.54 20.05
N LYS A 234 16.52 -11.53 20.01
CA LYS A 234 16.18 -10.15 20.29
C LYS A 234 15.85 -9.44 18.98
N ILE A 235 14.71 -8.74 18.97
CA ILE A 235 14.23 -8.03 17.79
C ILE A 235 14.23 -6.53 18.09
N GLY A 236 14.82 -5.75 17.18
CA GLY A 236 14.87 -4.30 17.23
C GLY A 236 14.31 -3.65 15.97
N GLN A 237 13.97 -2.36 16.05
CA GLN A 237 13.68 -1.55 14.86
C GLN A 237 14.34 -0.18 14.96
N GLN A 238 14.76 0.36 13.82
CA GLN A 238 15.14 1.76 13.65
C GLN A 238 14.77 2.20 12.24
N ARG A 239 14.68 3.51 11.98
CA ARG A 239 14.53 4.00 10.60
C ARG A 239 15.73 3.52 9.77
N PHE A 240 15.48 2.94 8.61
CA PHE A 240 16.54 2.75 7.63
C PHE A 240 16.81 4.09 6.92
N LEU A 241 18.06 4.54 6.94
CA LEU A 241 18.47 5.81 6.35
C LEU A 241 19.83 5.65 5.66
N LYS A 242 19.89 5.87 4.35
CA LYS A 242 21.13 6.06 3.59
C LYS A 242 21.54 7.53 3.69
N GLY A 243 22.83 7.78 3.94
CA GLY A 243 23.39 9.13 4.03
C GLY A 243 22.96 9.87 5.30
N SER A 244 23.33 9.36 6.48
CA SER A 244 22.88 9.79 7.81
C SER A 244 23.23 11.23 8.23
N TYR A 245 23.88 12.02 7.38
CA TYR A 245 24.26 13.41 7.64
C TYR A 245 23.32 14.43 6.98
N ALA A 246 22.45 13.99 6.06
CA ALA A 246 21.47 14.86 5.42
C ALA A 246 20.31 15.15 6.38
N LEU A 247 19.90 16.42 6.46
CA LEU A 247 18.73 16.82 7.24
C LEU A 247 17.47 16.72 6.40
N GLU A 248 16.40 16.27 7.04
CA GLU A 248 15.06 16.30 6.47
C GLU A 248 14.61 17.73 6.16
N LEU A 249 13.66 17.86 5.23
CA LEU A 249 12.88 19.09 5.06
C LEU A 249 12.23 19.49 6.38
N GLN A 250 12.22 20.80 6.68
CA GLN A 250 11.75 21.31 7.96
C GLN A 250 10.33 20.84 8.32
N LYS A 251 9.43 20.73 7.33
CA LYS A 251 8.06 20.25 7.51
C LYS A 251 7.95 18.77 7.93
N TYR A 252 9.02 17.98 7.80
CA TYR A 252 9.03 16.54 8.12
C TYR A 252 10.01 16.13 9.22
N ARG A 253 10.75 17.08 9.82
CA ARG A 253 11.76 16.79 10.88
C ARG A 253 11.19 16.19 12.17
N PHE A 254 9.93 16.45 12.47
CA PHE A 254 9.30 16.07 13.74
C PHE A 254 8.10 15.15 13.51
N PRO A 255 8.30 13.89 13.08
CA PRO A 255 7.21 12.97 12.83
C PRO A 255 6.50 12.60 14.14
N SER A 256 5.16 12.51 14.09
CA SER A 256 4.30 12.19 15.24
C SER A 256 4.64 10.86 15.93
N TYR A 257 5.28 9.93 15.21
CA TYR A 257 5.61 8.60 15.69
C TYR A 257 7.11 8.36 15.92
N ARG A 258 7.95 9.40 15.76
CA ARG A 258 9.41 9.33 15.98
C ARG A 258 10.11 8.22 15.20
N TYR A 259 9.68 7.96 13.95
CA TYR A 259 10.18 6.89 13.09
C TYR A 259 10.19 5.51 13.78
N LYS A 260 9.06 5.18 14.39
CA LYS A 260 8.76 3.86 14.92
C LYS A 260 7.41 3.43 14.38
N TRP A 261 7.29 2.13 14.13
CA TRP A 261 6.10 1.51 13.55
C TRP A 261 5.70 0.28 14.37
N ASP A 262 4.42 -0.03 14.39
CA ASP A 262 3.95 -1.38 14.66
C ASP A 262 4.18 -2.19 13.40
N VAL A 263 5.12 -3.14 13.45
CA VAL A 263 5.56 -3.89 12.26
C VAL A 263 4.99 -5.30 12.31
N PRO A 264 4.17 -5.72 11.31
CA PRO A 264 3.76 -7.11 11.17
C PRO A 264 4.94 -7.95 10.67
N LEU A 265 5.25 -9.03 11.38
CA LEU A 265 6.31 -9.97 11.03
C LEU A 265 5.66 -11.31 10.69
N PHE A 266 5.73 -11.72 9.44
CA PHE A 266 5.28 -13.04 9.00
C PHE A 266 6.43 -14.03 9.17
N CYS A 267 6.28 -14.99 10.08
CA CYS A 267 7.36 -15.85 10.51
C CYS A 267 7.19 -17.28 9.99
N GLN A 268 8.28 -17.89 9.54
CA GLN A 268 8.33 -19.27 9.09
C GLN A 268 9.60 -19.94 9.62
N GLU A 269 9.49 -21.19 10.08
CA GLU A 269 10.63 -22.03 10.49
C GLU A 269 10.66 -23.28 9.61
N GLY A 270 11.66 -23.40 8.75
CA GLY A 270 11.70 -24.46 7.74
C GLY A 270 10.47 -24.41 6.83
N ARG A 271 9.60 -25.41 6.90
CA ARG A 271 8.31 -25.46 6.18
C ARG A 271 7.10 -25.11 7.05
N GLN A 272 7.30 -24.86 8.33
CA GLN A 272 6.24 -24.56 9.28
C GLN A 272 5.95 -23.06 9.27
N ASP A 273 4.71 -22.69 8.92
CA ASP A 273 4.22 -21.33 9.09
C ASP A 273 3.94 -21.07 10.59
N LEU A 274 4.64 -20.08 11.15
CA LEU A 274 4.49 -19.66 12.55
C LEU A 274 3.48 -18.50 12.70
N GLY A 275 2.90 -18.07 11.58
CA GLY A 275 1.94 -16.99 11.47
C GLY A 275 2.55 -15.61 11.66
N MET A 276 1.66 -14.61 11.68
CA MET A 276 2.04 -13.21 11.90
C MET A 276 2.26 -12.92 13.39
N LYS A 277 3.32 -12.18 13.70
CA LYS A 277 3.61 -11.57 15.01
C LYS A 277 3.77 -10.05 14.87
N TRP A 278 3.66 -9.34 15.99
CA TRP A 278 3.87 -7.89 16.02
C TRP A 278 5.20 -7.51 16.66
N LEU A 279 5.96 -6.65 15.99
CA LEU A 279 6.97 -5.82 16.63
C LEU A 279 6.33 -4.47 17.00
N LYS A 280 5.91 -4.35 18.26
CA LYS A 280 5.19 -3.17 18.77
C LYS A 280 6.06 -1.90 18.78
N ARG A 281 5.48 -0.78 18.36
CA ARG A 281 6.00 0.58 18.49
C ARG A 281 6.26 0.93 19.96
N GLY A 282 7.47 1.40 20.27
CA GLY A 282 7.81 1.93 21.60
C GLY A 282 8.34 0.91 22.62
N ARG A 283 8.41 -0.38 22.29
CA ARG A 283 9.25 -1.31 23.06
C ARG A 283 10.65 -1.34 22.46
N ASN A 284 11.62 -0.72 23.15
CA ASN A 284 12.95 -1.32 23.23
C ASN A 284 12.76 -2.59 24.06
N THR A 285 12.31 -3.68 23.46
CA THR A 285 12.17 -4.93 24.20
C THR A 285 13.55 -5.48 24.54
N ASN A 286 14.04 -5.11 25.72
CA ASN A 286 14.82 -6.01 26.57
C ASN A 286 13.95 -7.17 27.13
N LYS A 287 12.69 -7.30 26.67
CA LYS A 287 11.89 -8.53 26.78
C LYS A 287 11.78 -9.19 25.42
N VAL A 288 12.81 -9.97 25.13
CA VAL A 288 12.76 -11.23 24.38
C VAL A 288 11.33 -11.63 23.98
N GLY A 289 11.02 -11.53 22.69
CA GLY A 289 10.06 -12.46 22.13
C GLY A 289 10.75 -13.82 22.17
N VAL A 290 10.41 -14.67 23.14
CA VAL A 290 10.84 -16.07 23.08
C VAL A 290 10.00 -16.64 21.95
N MET A 291 10.55 -16.68 20.74
CA MET A 291 10.14 -17.70 19.79
C MET A 291 10.97 -18.92 20.16
N PRO A 292 10.39 -19.92 20.85
CA PRO A 292 11.08 -21.18 20.98
C PRO A 292 11.28 -21.70 19.56
N LEU A 293 12.53 -21.73 19.10
CA LEU A 293 12.94 -22.63 18.02
C LEU A 293 12.67 -24.03 18.57
N LEU A 294 11.52 -24.59 18.24
CA LEU A 294 11.25 -25.99 18.53
C LEU A 294 12.06 -26.78 17.51
N MET A 295 13.33 -27.01 17.82
CA MET A 295 14.14 -27.99 17.10
C MET A 295 13.46 -29.36 17.24
N GLY A 296 12.89 -29.82 16.13
CA GLY A 296 12.50 -31.20 15.86
C GLY A 296 12.89 -31.56 14.45
#